data_AF-Q159E5-F1
#
_entry.id   AF-Q159E5-F1
#
_cell.length_a   1.000
_cell.length_b   1.000
_cell.length_c   1.000
_cell.angle_alpha   90.00
_cell.angle_beta   90.00
_cell.angle_gamma   90.00
#
_symmetry.space_group_name_H-M   'P 1'
#
loop_
_entity.id
_entity.type
_entity.pdbx_description
1 polymer ?
#
loop_
_entity_poly.entity_id
_entity_poly.type
_entity_poly.pdbx_seq_one_letter_code
_entity_poly.pdbx_strand_id
1 'polypeptide(L)'
;RTYAWVANRDHPLSSSIGTLRISDNNLVVLDQSETPVWSTNLTGGSVISPVVAELLDNGNFVLRDSNNNNPDGYLWQSFDFPTDTLLPEMKLGWDLKTGSNRLIRSWKRPDDPASGEFTFKLETGGFPEIFLWYKESLVYRSGPWNGIRFSGVPEMQPYDYMVFNFTTSSEEVTYSFQVTKTDVYSRVSLSSTGVLQRFTWIETAQTWNLFWYAPKDQCDEYKECGPYGYCDSNTSPVCNCIKGFKPRNPQVWGLRDGSDGCVRKTLLTCGGGDGFARLEKMKLPDTTAASVDRGIGVKECEQKCLKDCNCTAFANTDIRGGGSGCVIWTGE
;
A
#
# COMPACT_ATOMS: atom_id res chain seq x y z
N ARG A 1 13.89 -13.18 -18.09
CA ARG A 1 14.37 -13.01 -16.70
C ARG A 1 13.41 -12.08 -15.98
N THR A 2 13.22 -12.25 -14.67
CA THR A 2 12.40 -11.36 -13.84
C THR A 2 13.29 -10.89 -12.70
N TYR A 3 13.53 -9.59 -12.60
CA TYR A 3 14.35 -9.01 -11.53
C TYR A 3 13.41 -8.56 -10.41
N ALA A 4 13.61 -9.06 -9.20
CA ALA A 4 12.78 -8.69 -8.03
C ALA A 4 13.45 -7.62 -7.15
N TRP A 5 14.77 -7.43 -7.31
CA TRP A 5 15.55 -6.50 -6.51
C TRP A 5 16.83 -6.09 -7.27
N VAL A 6 17.27 -4.84 -7.05
CA VAL A 6 18.45 -4.23 -7.68
C VAL A 6 19.15 -3.36 -6.63
N ALA A 7 20.40 -3.69 -6.27
CA ALA A 7 21.16 -2.98 -5.23
C ALA A 7 21.47 -1.52 -5.62
N ASN A 8 22.12 -1.35 -6.76
CA ASN A 8 22.70 -0.08 -7.22
C ASN A 8 21.86 0.55 -8.34
N ARG A 9 20.53 0.53 -8.19
CA ARG A 9 19.58 0.91 -9.26
C ARG A 9 19.80 2.33 -9.81
N ASP A 10 20.24 3.25 -8.96
CA ASP A 10 20.52 4.66 -9.32
C ASP A 10 22.03 4.94 -9.50
N HIS A 11 22.87 3.93 -9.35
CA HIS A 11 24.34 4.03 -9.46
C HIS A 11 24.88 2.85 -10.30
N PRO A 12 24.65 2.85 -11.63
CA PRO A 12 25.04 1.75 -12.50
C PRO A 12 26.56 1.63 -12.66
N LEU A 13 27.03 0.40 -12.88
CA LEU A 13 28.40 0.16 -13.35
C LEU A 13 28.53 0.62 -14.80
N SER A 14 29.57 1.39 -15.10
CA SER A 14 29.81 1.96 -16.43
C SER A 14 30.46 0.98 -17.43
N SER A 15 30.95 -0.16 -16.95
CA SER A 15 31.59 -1.20 -17.76
C SER A 15 31.15 -2.60 -17.32
N SER A 16 31.61 -3.63 -18.03
CA SER A 16 31.35 -5.04 -17.70
C SER A 16 32.18 -5.56 -16.52
N ILE A 17 32.91 -4.69 -15.82
CA ILE A 17 33.77 -5.03 -14.70
C ILE A 17 33.16 -4.44 -13.43
N GLY A 18 32.81 -5.31 -12.49
CA GLY A 18 32.39 -4.91 -11.15
C GLY A 18 32.58 -6.06 -10.17
N THR A 19 32.85 -5.72 -8.91
CA THR A 19 33.11 -6.70 -7.85
C THR A 19 32.20 -6.44 -6.66
N LEU A 20 31.50 -7.49 -6.20
CA LEU A 20 30.76 -7.50 -4.94
C LEU A 20 31.64 -8.17 -3.88
N ARG A 21 31.95 -7.48 -2.78
CA ARG A 21 32.70 -8.05 -1.66
C ARG A 21 32.29 -7.44 -0.32
N ILE A 22 32.70 -8.12 0.76
CA ILE A 22 32.66 -7.53 2.10
C ILE A 22 33.93 -6.71 2.31
N SER A 23 33.78 -5.47 2.76
CA SER A 23 34.87 -4.55 3.12
C SER A 23 34.46 -3.77 4.36
N ASP A 24 35.28 -3.74 5.40
CA ASP A 24 35.02 -3.01 6.65
C ASP A 24 33.62 -3.28 7.23
N ASN A 25 33.26 -4.56 7.34
CA ASN A 25 31.96 -5.05 7.81
C ASN A 25 30.74 -4.54 7.03
N ASN A 26 30.96 -4.00 5.83
CA ASN A 26 29.93 -3.60 4.89
C ASN A 26 29.94 -4.48 3.65
N LEU A 27 28.79 -4.57 2.98
CA LEU A 27 28.72 -5.10 1.64
C LEU A 27 28.92 -3.94 0.65
N VAL A 28 29.84 -4.11 -0.31
CA VAL A 28 30.24 -3.05 -1.24
C VAL A 28 30.30 -3.58 -2.67
N VAL A 29 29.76 -2.78 -3.60
CA VAL A 29 29.92 -2.96 -5.05
C VAL A 29 30.95 -1.96 -5.55
N LEU A 30 32.02 -2.46 -6.18
CA LEU A 30 33.13 -1.68 -6.72
C LEU A 30 33.12 -1.70 -8.26
N ASP A 31 33.53 -0.60 -8.88
CA ASP A 31 33.78 -0.53 -10.32
C ASP A 31 35.17 -1.06 -10.72
N GLN A 32 35.51 -0.92 -12.00
CA GLN A 32 36.79 -1.32 -12.59
C GLN A 32 38.03 -0.59 -12.00
N SER A 33 37.81 0.54 -11.32
CA SER A 33 38.84 1.35 -10.69
C SER A 33 38.86 1.16 -9.16
N GLU A 34 38.23 0.09 -8.66
CA GLU A 34 38.02 -0.19 -7.24
C GLU A 34 37.28 0.93 -6.49
N THR A 35 36.50 1.76 -7.19
CA THR A 35 35.72 2.83 -6.57
C THR A 35 34.35 2.30 -6.13
N PRO A 36 33.92 2.56 -4.88
CA PRO A 36 32.58 2.18 -4.41
C PRO A 36 31.47 2.87 -5.18
N VAL A 37 30.59 2.06 -5.77
CA VAL A 37 29.42 2.49 -6.53
C VAL A 37 28.14 2.34 -5.68
N TRP A 38 28.16 1.39 -4.74
CA TRP A 38 27.08 1.15 -3.78
C TRP A 38 27.60 0.45 -2.53
N SER A 39 27.01 0.74 -1.36
CA SER A 39 27.31 0.06 -0.09
C SER A 39 26.14 0.07 0.88
N THR A 40 26.15 -0.84 1.85
CA THR A 40 25.12 -0.94 2.92
C THR A 40 25.14 0.18 3.94
N ASN A 41 26.22 0.98 3.99
CA ASN A 41 26.39 2.18 4.85
C ASN A 41 26.14 1.93 6.35
N LEU A 42 26.60 0.80 6.86
CA LEU A 42 26.56 0.50 8.29
C LEU A 42 27.55 1.38 9.06
N THR A 43 27.03 2.21 9.96
CA THR A 43 27.86 2.97 10.92
C THR A 43 28.25 2.04 12.07
N GLY A 44 29.54 1.72 12.17
CA GLY A 44 30.07 0.67 13.04
C GLY A 44 29.70 0.81 14.51
N GLY A 45 28.84 -0.09 14.99
CA GLY A 45 28.98 -0.65 16.33
C GLY A 45 30.04 -1.76 16.29
N SER A 46 30.60 -2.14 17.45
CA SER A 46 31.62 -3.19 17.59
C SER A 46 31.16 -4.55 17.04
N VAL A 47 31.18 -4.74 15.72
CA VAL A 47 31.03 -6.05 15.09
C VAL A 47 32.38 -6.75 15.23
N ILE A 48 32.49 -7.54 16.30
CA ILE A 48 33.72 -8.23 16.71
C ILE A 48 33.92 -9.53 15.90
N SER A 49 32.84 -10.13 15.42
CA SER A 49 32.85 -11.40 14.69
C SER A 49 32.96 -11.22 13.17
N PRO A 50 33.36 -12.27 12.42
CA PRO A 50 33.29 -12.27 10.96
C PRO A 50 31.87 -12.00 10.46
N VAL A 51 31.75 -11.17 9.43
CA VAL A 51 30.47 -10.85 8.80
C VAL A 51 30.25 -11.76 7.59
N VAL A 52 29.01 -12.23 7.41
CA VAL A 52 28.61 -13.10 6.30
C VAL A 52 27.47 -12.44 5.53
N ALA A 53 27.58 -12.47 4.20
CA ALA A 53 26.49 -12.13 3.29
C ALA A 53 25.80 -13.43 2.84
N GLU A 54 24.48 -13.51 3.01
CA GLU A 54 23.70 -14.73 2.77
C GLU A 54 22.40 -14.40 2.04
N LEU A 55 22.06 -15.19 1.02
CA LEU A 55 20.76 -15.13 0.36
C LEU A 55 19.86 -16.21 0.96
N LEU A 56 18.81 -15.80 1.66
CA LEU A 56 17.84 -16.70 2.27
C LEU A 56 16.84 -17.25 1.24
N ASP A 57 16.16 -18.35 1.57
CA ASP A 57 15.21 -19.02 0.67
C ASP A 57 14.02 -18.14 0.23
N ASN A 58 13.62 -17.18 1.08
CA ASN A 58 12.57 -16.21 0.75
C ASN A 58 13.06 -15.07 -0.17
N GLY A 59 14.34 -15.07 -0.54
CA GLY A 59 14.97 -14.06 -1.38
C GLY A 59 15.53 -12.86 -0.61
N ASN A 60 15.45 -12.84 0.72
CA ASN A 60 16.08 -11.78 1.51
C ASN A 60 17.60 -11.96 1.51
N PHE A 61 18.31 -11.04 0.88
CA PHE A 61 19.75 -10.94 0.96
C PHE A 61 20.15 -10.18 2.22
N VAL A 62 20.87 -10.84 3.12
CA VAL A 62 21.19 -10.32 4.46
C VAL A 62 22.69 -10.24 4.68
N LEU A 63 23.08 -9.27 5.50
CA LEU A 63 24.41 -9.17 6.08
C LEU A 63 24.28 -9.39 7.59
N ARG A 64 25.00 -10.37 8.14
CA ARG A 64 24.87 -10.77 9.55
C ARG A 64 26.19 -11.19 10.17
N ASP A 65 26.24 -11.18 11.50
CA ASP A 65 27.32 -11.82 12.26
C ASP A 65 27.30 -13.34 11.99
N SER A 66 28.46 -13.93 11.69
CA SER A 66 28.60 -15.37 11.44
C SER A 66 28.07 -16.24 12.57
N ASN A 67 28.16 -15.74 13.81
CA ASN A 67 27.76 -16.44 15.03
C ASN A 67 26.30 -16.19 15.42
N ASN A 68 25.60 -15.28 14.72
CA ASN A 68 24.21 -14.95 15.00
C ASN A 68 23.31 -15.31 13.81
N ASN A 69 22.49 -16.34 13.99
CA ASN A 69 21.47 -16.74 13.02
C ASN A 69 20.09 -16.18 13.36
N ASN A 70 19.96 -15.37 14.43
CA ASN A 70 18.68 -14.75 14.79
C ASN A 70 18.34 -13.62 13.78
N PRO A 71 17.16 -13.62 13.15
CA PRO A 71 16.72 -12.53 12.27
C PRO A 71 16.75 -11.14 12.91
N ASP A 72 16.52 -11.03 14.22
CA ASP A 72 16.59 -9.75 14.94
C ASP A 72 18.03 -9.19 15.04
N GLY A 73 19.03 -10.01 14.70
CA GLY A 73 20.45 -9.68 14.74
C GLY A 73 21.07 -9.38 13.37
N TYR A 74 20.27 -9.27 12.31
CA TYR A 74 20.79 -8.89 11.00
C TYR A 74 21.29 -7.45 11.02
N LEU A 75 22.47 -7.24 10.45
CA LEU A 75 23.09 -5.93 10.34
C LEU A 75 22.47 -5.12 9.20
N TRP A 76 22.11 -5.79 8.11
CA TRP A 76 21.44 -5.22 6.94
C TRP A 76 20.58 -6.27 6.25
N GLN A 77 19.47 -5.84 5.63
CA GLN A 77 18.56 -6.70 4.89
C GLN A 77 18.07 -6.03 3.61
N SER A 78 18.07 -6.74 2.49
CA SER A 78 17.47 -6.25 1.24
C SER A 78 15.97 -5.98 1.36
N PHE A 79 15.27 -6.71 2.23
CA PHE A 79 13.85 -6.53 2.48
C PHE A 79 13.49 -5.17 3.10
N ASP A 80 14.45 -4.49 3.73
CA ASP A 80 14.28 -3.11 4.22
C ASP A 80 14.44 -2.07 3.10
N PHE A 81 15.01 -2.45 1.96
CA PHE A 81 15.28 -1.59 0.80
C PHE A 81 14.65 -2.18 -0.49
N PRO A 82 13.32 -2.32 -0.54
CA PRO A 82 12.61 -2.77 -1.73
C PRO A 82 12.90 -1.89 -2.97
N THR A 83 12.78 -2.50 -4.15
CA THR A 83 12.85 -1.77 -5.43
C THR A 83 11.45 -1.47 -5.97
N ASP A 84 11.02 -2.13 -7.04
CA ASP A 84 9.68 -2.00 -7.60
C ASP A 84 8.75 -3.15 -7.16
N THR A 85 9.30 -4.16 -6.49
CA THR A 85 8.63 -5.44 -6.23
C THR A 85 8.54 -5.75 -4.73
N LEU A 86 7.40 -6.26 -4.30
CA LEU A 86 7.14 -6.88 -3.00
C LEU A 86 6.99 -8.40 -3.19
N LEU A 87 7.92 -9.15 -2.61
CA LEU A 87 7.94 -10.61 -2.54
C LEU A 87 7.16 -11.12 -1.32
N PRO A 88 6.88 -12.44 -1.22
CA PRO A 88 6.34 -13.03 -0.01
C PRO A 88 7.21 -12.68 1.21
N GLU A 89 6.59 -12.53 2.37
CA GLU A 89 7.21 -12.18 3.67
C GLU A 89 7.80 -10.76 3.78
N MET A 90 8.04 -10.07 2.67
CA MET A 90 8.42 -8.66 2.69
C MET A 90 7.33 -7.81 3.36
N LYS A 91 7.77 -6.79 4.09
CA LYS A 91 6.89 -5.82 4.76
C LYS A 91 6.84 -4.52 3.96
N LEU A 92 5.64 -4.10 3.59
CA LEU A 92 5.35 -2.78 3.02
C LEU A 92 4.75 -1.89 4.10
N GLY A 93 5.35 -0.73 4.37
CA GLY A 93 4.90 0.22 5.38
C GLY A 93 5.95 0.51 6.45
N TRP A 94 5.47 0.93 7.63
CA TRP A 94 6.30 1.57 8.64
C TRP A 94 6.88 0.61 9.65
N ASP A 95 8.19 0.71 9.83
CA ASP A 95 8.90 0.28 11.02
C ASP A 95 8.95 1.45 12.02
N LEU A 96 8.16 1.37 13.09
CA LEU A 96 8.03 2.47 14.04
C LEU A 96 9.23 2.58 14.99
N LYS A 97 10.04 1.52 15.11
CA LYS A 97 11.25 1.52 15.95
C LYS A 97 12.36 2.32 15.27
N THR A 98 12.55 2.12 13.96
CA THR A 98 13.59 2.80 13.17
C THR A 98 13.10 4.10 12.53
N GLY A 99 11.78 4.29 12.42
CA GLY A 99 11.19 5.41 11.68
C GLY A 99 11.25 5.25 10.15
N SER A 100 11.58 4.06 9.67
CA SER A 100 11.71 3.77 8.24
C SER A 100 10.37 3.35 7.61
N ASN A 101 10.08 3.86 6.41
CA ASN A 101 8.92 3.44 5.61
C ASN A 101 9.39 2.65 4.39
N ARG A 102 9.10 1.34 4.38
CA ARG A 102 9.37 0.44 3.26
C ARG A 102 8.29 0.65 2.20
N LEU A 103 8.68 1.17 1.04
CA LEU A 103 7.80 1.47 -0.10
C LEU A 103 8.36 0.90 -1.39
N ILE A 104 7.51 0.56 -2.35
CA ILE A 104 7.98 0.17 -3.70
C ILE A 104 7.96 1.38 -4.63
N ARG A 105 9.01 1.52 -5.44
CA ARG A 105 9.18 2.58 -6.45
C ARG A 105 9.42 1.95 -7.81
N SER A 106 8.62 2.35 -8.79
CA SER A 106 8.70 1.92 -10.18
C SER A 106 10.10 2.04 -10.77
N TRP A 107 10.39 1.24 -11.78
CA TRP A 107 11.51 1.50 -12.68
C TRP A 107 11.20 2.72 -13.56
N LYS A 108 12.25 3.40 -14.01
CA LYS A 108 12.11 4.56 -14.89
C LYS A 108 11.55 4.17 -16.26
N ARG A 109 11.99 3.02 -16.78
CA ARG A 109 11.49 2.39 -18.02
C ARG A 109 11.58 0.87 -17.91
N PRO A 110 10.91 0.10 -18.78
CA PRO A 110 11.01 -1.36 -18.75
C PRO A 110 12.44 -1.92 -18.86
N ASP A 111 13.35 -1.14 -19.46
CA ASP A 111 14.75 -1.45 -19.69
C ASP A 111 15.73 -0.62 -18.82
N ASP A 112 15.23 0.29 -17.98
CA ASP A 112 16.03 1.16 -17.12
C ASP A 112 15.58 1.02 -15.64
N PRO A 113 16.35 0.29 -14.81
CA PRO A 113 15.98 0.02 -13.42
C PRO A 113 16.12 1.22 -12.48
N ALA A 114 16.64 2.36 -12.96
CA ALA A 114 16.69 3.59 -12.18
C ALA A 114 15.33 3.94 -11.58
N SER A 115 15.35 4.71 -10.49
CA SER A 115 14.17 5.19 -9.80
C SER A 115 13.24 5.92 -10.77
N GLY A 116 12.03 5.39 -10.95
CA GLY A 116 10.94 6.03 -11.66
C GLY A 116 10.13 7.00 -10.79
N GLU A 117 9.11 7.60 -11.39
CA GLU A 117 8.31 8.67 -10.78
C GLU A 117 7.12 8.15 -9.95
N PHE A 118 6.79 6.86 -10.07
CA PHE A 118 5.68 6.26 -9.32
C PHE A 118 6.15 5.58 -8.05
N THR A 119 5.45 5.83 -6.94
CA THR A 119 5.68 5.19 -5.64
C THR A 119 4.40 4.66 -5.04
N PHE A 120 4.48 3.49 -4.39
CA PHE A 120 3.36 2.89 -3.66
C PHE A 120 3.76 2.74 -2.20
N LYS A 121 3.12 3.52 -1.32
CA LYS A 121 3.51 3.67 0.09
C LYS A 121 2.31 3.71 1.02
N LEU A 122 2.52 3.19 2.23
CA LEU A 122 1.53 3.19 3.30
C LEU A 122 1.58 4.51 4.07
N GLU A 123 0.41 5.10 4.29
CA GLU A 123 0.21 6.27 5.14
C GLU A 123 -0.57 5.85 6.39
N THR A 124 -0.16 6.37 7.55
CA THR A 124 -0.73 5.99 8.86
C THR A 124 -1.68 7.03 9.44
N GLY A 125 -1.87 8.17 8.75
CA GLY A 125 -2.80 9.22 9.17
C GLY A 125 -4.24 8.71 9.19
N GLY A 126 -4.95 8.93 10.30
CA GLY A 126 -6.32 8.46 10.49
C GLY A 126 -6.42 6.92 10.54
N PHE A 127 -6.95 6.31 9.48
CA PHE A 127 -7.07 4.85 9.36
C PHE A 127 -6.12 4.33 8.28
N PRO A 128 -5.01 3.65 8.62
CA PRO A 128 -3.96 3.33 7.66
C PRO A 128 -4.41 2.81 6.28
N GLU A 129 -3.88 3.44 5.23
CA GLU A 129 -4.16 3.13 3.81
C GLU A 129 -2.87 3.09 3.00
N ILE A 130 -2.93 2.52 1.80
CA ILE A 130 -1.81 2.52 0.86
C ILE A 130 -2.19 3.33 -0.38
N PHE A 131 -1.27 4.18 -0.81
CA PHE A 131 -1.50 5.11 -1.90
C PHE A 131 -0.46 4.91 -3.00
N LEU A 132 -0.92 5.02 -4.24
CA LEU A 132 -0.08 5.16 -5.42
C LEU A 132 0.05 6.64 -5.76
N TRP A 133 1.29 7.09 -5.87
CA TRP A 133 1.65 8.46 -6.18
C TRP A 133 2.39 8.52 -7.51
N TYR A 134 2.09 9.54 -8.30
CA TYR A 134 2.94 10.02 -9.37
C TYR A 134 3.59 11.32 -8.89
N LYS A 135 4.89 11.28 -8.58
CA LYS A 135 5.58 12.36 -7.86
C LYS A 135 4.84 12.71 -6.55
N GLU A 136 4.24 13.89 -6.49
CA GLU A 136 3.49 14.41 -5.34
C GLU A 136 1.96 14.32 -5.54
N SER A 137 1.50 13.81 -6.68
CA SER A 137 0.08 13.68 -7.00
C SER A 137 -0.43 12.27 -6.70
N LEU A 138 -1.57 12.18 -6.03
CA LEU A 138 -2.27 10.92 -5.78
C LEU A 138 -2.95 10.42 -7.05
N VAL A 139 -2.68 9.17 -7.41
CA VAL A 139 -3.26 8.48 -8.58
C VAL A 139 -4.29 7.45 -8.12
N TYR A 140 -3.98 6.68 -7.08
CA TYR A 140 -4.87 5.64 -6.58
C TYR A 140 -4.74 5.47 -5.07
N ARG A 141 -5.85 5.05 -4.45
CA ARG A 141 -5.96 4.76 -3.02
C ARG A 141 -6.47 3.34 -2.82
N SER A 142 -5.74 2.51 -2.09
CA SER A 142 -6.16 1.13 -1.78
C SER A 142 -7.37 1.07 -0.85
N GLY A 143 -7.65 2.15 -0.12
CA GLY A 143 -8.58 2.12 1.00
C GLY A 143 -7.94 1.53 2.25
N PRO A 144 -8.58 1.68 3.42
CA PRO A 144 -8.10 1.09 4.66
C PRO A 144 -8.25 -0.43 4.68
N TRP A 145 -7.47 -1.09 5.55
CA TRP A 145 -7.59 -2.53 5.83
C TRP A 145 -8.85 -2.83 6.64
N ASN A 146 -9.73 -3.68 6.11
CA ASN A 146 -11.05 -3.97 6.70
C ASN A 146 -11.08 -5.25 7.57
N GLY A 147 -9.92 -5.78 7.96
CA GLY A 147 -9.79 -7.05 8.69
C GLY A 147 -9.53 -8.27 7.81
N ILE A 148 -9.81 -8.19 6.51
CA ILE A 148 -9.59 -9.27 5.53
C ILE A 148 -8.76 -8.80 4.32
N ARG A 149 -8.98 -7.55 3.89
CA ARG A 149 -8.40 -6.96 2.68
C ARG A 149 -8.37 -5.44 2.76
N PHE A 150 -7.65 -4.80 1.84
CA PHE A 150 -7.85 -3.37 1.57
C PHE A 150 -9.18 -3.15 0.86
N SER A 151 -9.95 -2.13 1.28
CA SER A 151 -11.33 -1.95 0.78
C SER A 151 -11.45 -1.67 -0.72
N GLY A 152 -10.40 -1.12 -1.34
CA GLY A 152 -10.27 -0.88 -2.78
C GLY A 152 -9.58 -2.01 -3.55
N VAL A 153 -9.26 -3.15 -2.92
CA VAL A 153 -8.67 -4.32 -3.60
C VAL A 153 -9.56 -5.55 -3.36
N PRO A 154 -10.75 -5.63 -3.98
CA PRO A 154 -11.68 -6.72 -3.75
C PRO A 154 -11.15 -8.10 -4.17
N GLU A 155 -10.14 -8.16 -5.03
CA GLU A 155 -9.42 -9.37 -5.46
C GLU A 155 -8.54 -9.98 -4.36
N MET A 156 -8.26 -9.27 -3.26
CA MET A 156 -7.62 -9.84 -2.07
C MET A 156 -8.64 -10.70 -1.31
N GLN A 157 -8.84 -11.93 -1.78
CA GLN A 157 -9.65 -12.95 -1.12
C GLN A 157 -8.74 -13.95 -0.41
N PRO A 158 -9.20 -14.64 0.65
CA PRO A 158 -8.47 -15.78 1.17
C PRO A 158 -8.32 -16.85 0.08
N TYR A 159 -7.08 -17.16 -0.30
CA TYR A 159 -6.75 -18.28 -1.20
C TYR A 159 -6.10 -19.39 -0.37
N ASP A 160 -6.23 -20.64 -0.82
CA ASP A 160 -5.59 -21.79 -0.16
C ASP A 160 -4.05 -21.75 -0.24
N TYR A 161 -3.51 -21.04 -1.23
CA TYR A 161 -2.07 -20.86 -1.44
C TYR A 161 -1.52 -19.51 -0.98
N MET A 162 -2.35 -18.56 -0.52
CA MET A 162 -1.89 -17.19 -0.21
C MET A 162 -2.64 -16.57 0.98
N VAL A 163 -1.86 -16.02 1.91
CA VAL A 163 -2.36 -15.34 3.10
C VAL A 163 -1.93 -13.88 3.08
N PHE A 164 -2.86 -12.97 3.38
CA PHE A 164 -2.60 -11.53 3.49
C PHE A 164 -2.62 -11.12 4.96
N ASN A 165 -1.59 -10.41 5.39
CA ASN A 165 -1.47 -9.93 6.76
C ASN A 165 -1.34 -8.42 6.77
N PHE A 166 -2.06 -7.79 7.70
CA PHE A 166 -1.91 -6.38 8.01
C PHE A 166 -1.69 -6.24 9.51
N THR A 167 -0.48 -5.82 9.88
CA THR A 167 -0.09 -5.63 11.27
C THR A 167 -0.25 -4.16 11.63
N THR A 168 -0.88 -3.88 12.76
CA THR A 168 -0.89 -2.56 13.39
C THR A 168 -0.58 -2.74 14.86
N SER A 169 0.63 -2.38 15.27
CA SER A 169 1.11 -2.47 16.65
C SER A 169 1.89 -1.21 17.03
N SER A 170 2.43 -1.16 18.25
CA SER A 170 3.37 -0.12 18.66
C SER A 170 4.73 -0.22 17.97
N GLU A 171 5.02 -1.33 17.29
CA GLU A 171 6.31 -1.58 16.64
C GLU A 171 6.26 -1.36 15.12
N GLU A 172 5.12 -1.66 14.49
CA GLU A 172 4.98 -1.57 13.04
C GLU A 172 3.54 -1.33 12.57
N VAL A 173 3.43 -0.72 11.39
CA VAL A 173 2.19 -0.65 10.61
C VAL A 173 2.51 -1.10 9.19
N THR A 174 2.30 -2.38 8.92
CA THR A 174 2.80 -3.03 7.71
C THR A 174 1.79 -3.97 7.08
N TYR A 175 1.85 -4.05 5.76
CA TYR A 175 1.23 -5.09 4.95
C TYR A 175 2.29 -6.11 4.55
N SER A 176 1.95 -7.39 4.61
CA SER A 176 2.72 -8.48 4.05
C SER A 176 1.80 -9.54 3.46
N PHE A 177 2.35 -10.40 2.63
CA PHE A 177 1.65 -11.60 2.17
C PHE A 177 2.58 -12.79 2.20
N GLN A 178 2.03 -13.98 2.38
CA GLN A 178 2.76 -15.24 2.36
C GLN A 178 2.17 -16.14 1.29
N VAL A 179 3.01 -16.98 0.71
CA VAL A 179 2.59 -18.05 -0.20
C VAL A 179 2.82 -19.37 0.52
N THR A 180 1.77 -20.14 0.73
CA THR A 180 1.78 -21.35 1.59
C THR A 180 2.10 -22.63 0.83
N LYS A 181 2.04 -22.60 -0.51
CA LYS A 181 2.40 -23.72 -1.37
C LYS A 181 3.75 -23.46 -2.03
N THR A 182 4.63 -24.45 -1.97
CA THR A 182 6.04 -24.33 -2.43
C THR A 182 6.19 -24.25 -3.94
N ASP A 183 5.18 -24.65 -4.71
CA ASP A 183 5.13 -24.64 -6.17
C ASP A 183 4.45 -23.39 -6.75
N VAL A 184 4.08 -22.44 -5.89
CA VAL A 184 3.44 -21.18 -6.31
C VAL A 184 4.40 -20.02 -6.09
N TYR A 185 4.64 -19.25 -7.15
CA TYR A 185 5.34 -17.98 -7.05
C TYR A 185 4.37 -16.83 -7.26
N SER A 186 4.42 -15.82 -6.39
CA SER A 186 3.62 -14.61 -6.54
C SER A 186 4.41 -13.39 -6.07
N ARG A 187 4.15 -12.26 -6.73
CA ARG A 187 4.77 -10.98 -6.42
C ARG A 187 3.80 -9.85 -6.71
N VAL A 188 3.97 -8.73 -6.01
CA VAL A 188 3.36 -7.45 -6.38
C VAL A 188 4.46 -6.55 -6.94
N SER A 189 4.27 -5.94 -8.10
CA SER A 189 5.25 -5.06 -8.73
C SER A 189 4.59 -3.79 -9.25
N LEU A 190 5.31 -2.68 -9.19
CA LEU A 190 4.89 -1.39 -9.70
C LEU A 190 5.58 -1.11 -11.04
N SER A 191 4.81 -1.15 -12.12
CA SER A 191 5.33 -0.91 -13.47
C SER A 191 5.81 0.54 -13.67
N SER A 192 6.65 0.75 -14.69
CA SER A 192 7.15 2.08 -15.06
C SER A 192 6.05 3.05 -15.53
N THR A 193 4.86 2.53 -15.86
CA THR A 193 3.69 3.31 -16.26
C THR A 193 2.71 3.57 -15.12
N GLY A 194 3.08 3.22 -13.87
CA GLY A 194 2.24 3.52 -12.71
C GLY A 194 1.09 2.55 -12.50
N VAL A 195 1.20 1.31 -12.97
CA VAL A 195 0.21 0.25 -12.68
C VAL A 195 0.80 -0.70 -11.65
N LEU A 196 0.09 -0.85 -10.52
CA LEU A 196 0.37 -1.86 -9.50
C LEU A 196 -0.18 -3.20 -9.98
N GLN A 197 0.65 -4.24 -9.98
CA GLN A 197 0.31 -5.52 -10.60
C GLN A 197 0.66 -6.67 -9.66
N ARG A 198 -0.28 -7.57 -9.41
CA ARG A 198 0.02 -8.88 -8.83
C ARG A 198 0.23 -9.89 -9.94
N PHE A 199 1.38 -10.54 -9.94
CA PHE A 199 1.68 -11.66 -10.81
C PHE A 199 1.67 -12.96 -10.03
N THR A 200 1.15 -14.03 -10.64
CA THR A 200 1.26 -15.40 -10.13
C THR A 200 1.80 -16.29 -11.25
N TRP A 201 2.79 -17.12 -10.94
CA TRP A 201 3.44 -17.98 -11.93
C TRP A 201 2.56 -19.19 -12.23
N ILE A 202 2.33 -19.46 -13.53
CA ILE A 202 1.65 -20.68 -13.98
C ILE A 202 2.71 -21.65 -14.46
N GLU A 203 2.97 -22.69 -13.67
CA GLU A 203 4.01 -23.67 -13.95
C GLU A 203 3.78 -24.41 -15.28
N THR A 204 2.53 -24.77 -15.59
CA THR A 204 2.19 -25.48 -16.84
C THR A 204 2.44 -24.64 -18.10
N ALA A 205 2.34 -23.32 -17.99
CA ALA A 205 2.53 -22.39 -19.12
C ALA A 205 3.88 -21.66 -19.07
N GLN A 206 4.68 -21.87 -18.02
CA GLN A 206 5.96 -21.21 -17.78
C GLN A 206 5.88 -19.68 -17.98
N THR A 207 4.83 -19.06 -17.43
CA THR A 207 4.58 -17.63 -17.61
C THR A 207 4.00 -16.97 -16.38
N TRP A 208 4.26 -15.67 -16.24
CA TRP A 208 3.62 -14.83 -15.24
C TRP A 208 2.21 -14.48 -15.69
N ASN A 209 1.21 -14.96 -14.96
CA ASN A 209 -0.16 -14.53 -15.13
C ASN A 209 -0.41 -13.23 -14.34
N LEU A 210 -0.95 -12.22 -15.02
CA LEU A 210 -1.41 -10.99 -14.38
C LEU A 210 -2.71 -11.30 -13.63
N PHE A 211 -2.61 -11.43 -12.31
CA PHE A 211 -3.70 -11.88 -11.46
C PHE A 211 -4.71 -10.77 -11.16
N TRP A 212 -4.21 -9.58 -10.82
CA TRP A 212 -4.98 -8.34 -10.75
C TRP A 212 -4.04 -7.15 -10.95
N TYR A 213 -4.62 -5.99 -11.25
CA TYR A 213 -3.89 -4.73 -11.33
C TYR A 213 -4.74 -3.56 -10.82
N ALA A 214 -4.09 -2.48 -10.41
CA ALA A 214 -4.72 -1.23 -9.99
C ALA A 214 -3.89 -0.02 -10.49
N PRO A 215 -4.52 1.09 -10.91
CA PRO A 215 -5.97 1.29 -11.11
C PRO A 215 -6.54 0.37 -12.20
N LYS A 216 -7.78 -0.10 -12.05
CA LYS A 216 -8.41 -1.05 -12.99
C LYS A 216 -9.35 -0.37 -14.00
N ASP A 217 -10.11 0.61 -13.53
CA ASP A 217 -11.04 1.40 -14.32
C ASP A 217 -11.10 2.85 -13.79
N GLN A 218 -11.91 3.70 -14.45
CA GLN A 218 -12.03 5.12 -14.09
C GLN A 218 -12.47 5.37 -12.63
N CYS A 219 -13.15 4.42 -11.98
CA CYS A 219 -13.57 4.58 -10.58
C CYS A 219 -12.43 4.36 -9.57
N ASP A 220 -11.31 3.79 -10.01
CA ASP A 220 -10.11 3.65 -9.17
C ASP A 220 -9.23 4.90 -9.17
N GLU A 221 -9.38 5.76 -10.17
CA GLU A 221 -8.68 7.05 -10.22
C GLU A 221 -9.05 7.90 -9.00
N TYR A 222 -8.03 8.46 -8.36
CA TYR A 222 -8.21 9.19 -7.12
C TYR A 222 -9.06 10.45 -7.36
N LYS A 223 -10.23 10.50 -6.71
CA LYS A 223 -11.22 11.59 -6.81
C LYS A 223 -11.84 11.77 -8.21
N GLU A 224 -12.05 10.69 -8.95
CA GLU A 224 -12.87 10.71 -10.18
C GLU A 224 -14.23 11.39 -9.96
N CYS A 225 -14.89 11.04 -8.86
CA CYS A 225 -16.10 11.73 -8.40
C CYS A 225 -15.77 12.66 -7.24
N GLY A 226 -16.28 13.90 -7.32
CA GLY A 226 -16.10 14.91 -6.29
C GLY A 226 -16.80 14.58 -4.97
N PRO A 227 -16.67 15.49 -3.97
CA PRO A 227 -17.20 15.31 -2.62
C PRO A 227 -18.67 14.86 -2.58
N TYR A 228 -18.99 13.93 -1.67
CA TYR A 228 -20.32 13.33 -1.52
C TYR A 228 -20.92 12.66 -2.79
N GLY A 229 -20.10 12.48 -3.82
CA GLY A 229 -20.36 11.60 -4.95
C GLY A 229 -19.68 10.25 -4.76
N TYR A 230 -20.19 9.22 -5.43
CA TYR A 230 -19.53 7.93 -5.55
C TYR A 230 -19.47 7.49 -7.00
N CYS A 231 -18.45 6.73 -7.34
CA CYS A 231 -18.27 6.16 -8.68
C CYS A 231 -18.87 4.76 -8.75
N ASP A 232 -19.67 4.50 -9.78
CA ASP A 232 -20.16 3.17 -10.15
C ASP A 232 -19.94 2.95 -11.64
N SER A 233 -19.02 2.03 -11.97
CA SER A 233 -18.65 1.70 -13.34
C SER A 233 -19.79 1.06 -14.14
N ASN A 234 -20.90 0.67 -13.51
CA ASN A 234 -22.10 0.15 -14.17
C ASN A 234 -23.12 1.24 -14.53
N THR A 235 -22.87 2.49 -14.17
CA THR A 235 -23.79 3.61 -14.39
C THR A 235 -23.29 4.60 -15.43
N SER A 236 -24.19 5.41 -16.00
CA SER A 236 -23.84 6.48 -16.93
C SER A 236 -24.66 7.74 -16.62
N PRO A 237 -24.04 8.84 -16.14
CA PRO A 237 -22.61 9.00 -15.83
C PRO A 237 -22.15 8.09 -14.67
N VAL A 238 -20.84 7.84 -14.56
CA VAL A 238 -20.29 6.98 -13.49
C VAL A 238 -20.37 7.60 -12.11
N CYS A 239 -20.36 8.93 -12.04
CA CYS A 239 -20.53 9.65 -10.79
C CYS A 239 -22.00 9.75 -10.42
N ASN A 240 -22.30 9.37 -9.19
CA ASN A 240 -23.63 9.37 -8.60
C ASN A 240 -23.61 10.16 -7.30
N CYS A 241 -24.62 11.00 -7.06
CA CYS A 241 -24.78 11.62 -5.75
C CYS A 241 -25.30 10.60 -4.73
N ILE A 242 -24.77 10.67 -3.50
CA ILE A 242 -25.31 9.92 -2.36
C ILE A 242 -26.80 10.24 -2.19
N LYS A 243 -27.60 9.24 -1.76
CA LYS A 243 -29.03 9.44 -1.50
C LYS A 243 -29.23 10.59 -0.50
N GLY A 244 -30.05 11.58 -0.90
CA GLY A 244 -30.26 12.81 -0.12
C GLY A 244 -29.38 14.00 -0.55
N PHE A 245 -28.48 13.80 -1.52
CA PHE A 245 -27.66 14.83 -2.12
C PHE A 245 -28.10 15.12 -3.57
N LYS A 246 -27.69 16.28 -4.08
CA LYS A 246 -27.88 16.72 -5.47
C LYS A 246 -26.57 17.27 -6.04
N PRO A 247 -26.38 17.31 -7.35
CA PRO A 247 -25.18 17.89 -7.95
C PRO A 247 -24.97 19.31 -7.48
N ARG A 248 -23.73 19.66 -7.12
CA ARG A 248 -23.37 21.04 -6.76
C ARG A 248 -23.55 21.97 -7.96
N ASN A 249 -23.15 21.49 -9.14
CA ASN A 249 -23.28 22.18 -10.41
C ASN A 249 -24.02 21.32 -11.44
N PRO A 250 -25.36 21.47 -11.59
CA PRO A 250 -26.14 20.64 -12.50
C PRO A 250 -25.76 20.76 -13.97
N GLN A 251 -25.21 21.91 -14.40
CA GLN A 251 -24.80 22.14 -15.79
C GLN A 251 -23.57 21.32 -16.13
N VAL A 252 -22.52 21.41 -15.30
CA VAL A 252 -21.28 20.63 -15.44
C VAL A 252 -21.54 19.13 -15.26
N TRP A 253 -22.39 18.77 -14.29
CA TRP A 253 -22.85 17.40 -14.10
C TRP A 253 -23.56 16.82 -15.34
N GLY A 254 -24.37 17.65 -16.03
CA GLY A 254 -25.02 17.30 -17.28
C GLY A 254 -24.04 17.04 -18.44
N LEU A 255 -22.83 17.60 -18.35
CA LEU A 255 -21.70 17.34 -19.25
C LEU A 255 -20.87 16.12 -18.82
N ARG A 256 -21.33 15.36 -17.81
CA ARG A 256 -20.68 14.17 -17.23
C ARG A 256 -19.39 14.46 -16.47
N ASP A 257 -19.18 15.72 -16.08
CA ASP A 257 -18.11 16.11 -15.18
C ASP A 257 -18.64 16.13 -13.73
N GLY A 258 -18.18 15.16 -12.94
CA GLY A 258 -18.57 14.97 -11.54
C GLY A 258 -17.61 15.60 -10.54
N SER A 259 -16.61 16.37 -10.98
CA SER A 259 -15.52 16.88 -10.14
C SER A 259 -15.98 17.82 -9.02
N ASP A 260 -17.00 18.65 -9.27
CA ASP A 260 -17.64 19.54 -8.28
C ASP A 260 -18.41 18.78 -7.17
N GLY A 261 -18.66 17.49 -7.39
CA GLY A 261 -19.37 16.63 -6.45
C GLY A 261 -20.82 17.04 -6.20
N CYS A 262 -21.29 16.72 -5.00
CA CYS A 262 -22.68 16.85 -4.59
C CYS A 262 -22.81 17.64 -3.29
N VAL A 263 -24.01 18.16 -3.03
CA VAL A 263 -24.37 18.87 -1.80
C VAL A 263 -25.67 18.32 -1.24
N ARG A 264 -25.85 18.40 0.08
CA ARG A 264 -27.09 17.94 0.73
C ARG A 264 -28.29 18.71 0.19
N LYS A 265 -29.42 18.01 0.00
CA LYS A 265 -30.69 18.66 -0.38
C LYS A 265 -31.30 19.46 0.77
N THR A 266 -31.06 19.02 2.00
CA THR A 266 -31.58 19.62 3.24
C THR A 266 -30.43 19.86 4.20
N LEU A 267 -30.44 21.01 4.89
CA LEU A 267 -29.46 21.34 5.91
C LEU A 267 -29.64 20.44 7.13
N LEU A 268 -28.53 20.05 7.76
CA LEU A 268 -28.52 19.30 9.02
C LEU A 268 -28.92 20.21 10.17
N THR A 269 -29.61 19.65 11.17
CA THR A 269 -30.02 20.40 12.37
C THR A 269 -29.25 20.00 13.61
N CYS A 270 -28.55 18.87 13.58
CA CYS A 270 -28.00 18.20 14.76
C CYS A 270 -29.08 17.92 15.84
N GLY A 271 -28.69 17.41 17.01
CA GLY A 271 -29.57 17.30 18.17
C GLY A 271 -30.69 16.25 18.08
N GLY A 272 -30.50 15.21 17.26
CA GLY A 272 -31.44 14.08 17.13
C GLY A 272 -32.48 14.21 16.03
N GLY A 273 -32.46 15.30 15.25
CA GLY A 273 -33.27 15.44 14.03
C GLY A 273 -32.65 14.79 12.78
N ASP A 274 -31.35 14.50 12.81
CA ASP A 274 -30.62 13.92 11.70
C ASP A 274 -30.64 12.39 11.75
N GLY A 275 -30.42 11.76 10.59
CA GLY A 275 -30.30 10.31 10.45
C GLY A 275 -29.35 9.93 9.32
N PHE A 276 -29.11 8.63 9.18
CA PHE A 276 -28.14 8.10 8.22
C PHE A 276 -28.80 7.31 7.09
N ALA A 277 -28.27 7.46 5.88
CA ALA A 277 -28.53 6.57 4.78
C ALA A 277 -27.43 5.51 4.72
N ARG A 278 -27.81 4.23 4.88
CA ARG A 278 -26.86 3.12 4.73
C ARG A 278 -26.46 2.98 3.26
N LEU A 279 -25.16 3.03 2.98
CA LEU A 279 -24.58 2.70 1.69
C LEU A 279 -24.01 1.29 1.74
N GLU A 280 -24.18 0.54 0.66
CA GLU A 280 -23.76 -0.86 0.57
C GLU A 280 -22.68 -1.03 -0.50
N LYS A 281 -21.80 -2.03 -0.32
CA LYS A 281 -20.72 -2.38 -1.26
C LYS A 281 -19.78 -1.21 -1.57
N MET A 282 -19.54 -0.33 -0.59
CA MET A 282 -18.68 0.83 -0.74
C MET A 282 -17.21 0.53 -0.44
N LYS A 283 -16.32 1.12 -1.24
CA LYS A 283 -14.96 1.48 -0.79
C LYS A 283 -15.10 2.63 0.21
N LEU A 284 -14.58 2.47 1.43
CA LEU A 284 -14.66 3.53 2.45
C LEU A 284 -13.97 4.79 1.94
N PRO A 285 -14.46 6.01 2.24
CA PRO A 285 -13.86 7.26 1.76
C PRO A 285 -12.44 7.47 2.33
N ASP A 286 -11.74 8.48 1.82
CA ASP A 286 -10.41 8.86 2.29
C ASP A 286 -10.43 9.07 3.81
N THR A 287 -9.44 8.52 4.50
CA THR A 287 -9.43 8.47 5.97
C THR A 287 -8.46 9.45 6.61
N THR A 288 -7.84 10.35 5.84
CA THR A 288 -6.85 11.32 6.34
C THR A 288 -7.40 12.15 7.52
N ALA A 289 -8.69 12.51 7.48
CA ALA A 289 -9.39 13.26 8.52
C ALA A 289 -10.35 12.40 9.37
N ALA A 290 -10.22 11.06 9.30
CA ALA A 290 -11.09 10.15 10.03
C ALA A 290 -10.51 9.82 11.42
N SER A 291 -11.41 9.57 12.38
CA SER A 291 -11.07 9.07 13.72
C SER A 291 -11.47 7.61 13.85
N VAL A 292 -10.65 6.82 14.57
CA VAL A 292 -10.81 5.37 14.69
C VAL A 292 -10.91 4.97 16.16
N ASP A 293 -11.91 4.15 16.48
CA ASP A 293 -12.15 3.56 17.79
C ASP A 293 -12.52 2.08 17.64
N ARG A 294 -11.55 1.20 17.86
CA ARG A 294 -11.74 -0.25 17.71
C ARG A 294 -12.48 -0.91 18.89
N GLY A 295 -12.70 -0.17 19.98
CA GLY A 295 -13.29 -0.71 21.20
C GLY A 295 -14.81 -0.77 21.21
N ILE A 296 -15.47 -0.04 20.30
CA ILE A 296 -16.92 0.12 20.27
C ILE A 296 -17.57 -0.59 19.09
N GLY A 297 -18.87 -0.86 19.19
CA GLY A 297 -19.67 -1.48 18.12
C GLY A 297 -20.43 -0.46 17.26
N VAL A 298 -21.02 -0.92 16.15
CA VAL A 298 -21.73 -0.08 15.18
C VAL A 298 -22.84 0.80 15.79
N LYS A 299 -23.58 0.29 16.78
CA LYS A 299 -24.66 1.05 17.46
C LYS A 299 -24.11 2.21 18.26
N GLU A 300 -23.00 1.98 18.97
CA GLU A 300 -22.34 3.03 19.74
C GLU A 300 -21.64 4.04 18.82
N CYS A 301 -21.09 3.57 17.71
CA CYS A 301 -20.53 4.42 16.64
C CYS A 301 -21.58 5.38 16.06
N GLU A 302 -22.78 4.88 15.77
CA GLU A 302 -23.92 5.70 15.33
C GLU A 302 -24.28 6.77 16.37
N GLN A 303 -24.39 6.39 17.64
CA GLN A 303 -24.70 7.33 18.73
C GLN A 303 -23.59 8.37 18.93
N LYS A 304 -22.33 7.98 18.79
CA LYS A 304 -21.17 8.88 18.86
C LYS A 304 -21.21 9.90 17.72
N CYS A 305 -21.49 9.44 16.50
CA CYS A 305 -21.65 10.30 15.34
C CYS A 305 -22.85 11.26 15.46
N LEU A 306 -24.01 10.81 15.94
CA LEU A 306 -25.19 11.69 16.15
C LEU A 306 -24.95 12.80 17.17
N LYS A 307 -24.09 12.56 18.16
CA LYS A 307 -23.74 13.55 19.19
C LYS A 307 -22.72 14.58 18.70
N ASP A 308 -21.93 14.24 17.68
CA ASP A 308 -20.96 15.14 17.08
C ASP A 308 -21.56 15.81 15.84
N CYS A 309 -21.91 17.09 15.96
CA CYS A 309 -22.51 17.85 14.85
C CYS A 309 -21.59 18.02 13.64
N ASN A 310 -20.29 17.70 13.75
CA ASN A 310 -19.35 17.70 12.63
C ASN A 310 -19.25 16.33 11.95
N CYS A 311 -19.82 15.28 12.53
CA CYS A 311 -19.78 13.94 11.95
C CYS A 311 -20.63 13.89 10.67
N THR A 312 -20.03 13.40 9.58
CA THR A 312 -20.70 13.29 8.27
C THR A 312 -20.97 11.86 7.84
N ALA A 313 -20.19 10.89 8.33
CA ALA A 313 -20.35 9.47 8.08
C ALA A 313 -19.68 8.62 9.16
N PHE A 314 -20.08 7.35 9.26
CA PHE A 314 -19.39 6.37 10.09
C PHE A 314 -19.46 4.96 9.46
N ALA A 315 -18.53 4.07 9.86
CA ALA A 315 -18.51 2.67 9.45
C ALA A 315 -17.81 1.79 10.49
N ASN A 316 -17.93 0.46 10.33
CA ASN A 316 -17.08 -0.49 11.05
C ASN A 316 -15.65 -0.43 10.53
N THR A 317 -14.67 -0.67 11.40
CA THR A 317 -13.25 -0.80 11.01
C THR A 317 -12.90 -2.20 10.55
N ASP A 318 -13.60 -3.21 11.08
CA ASP A 318 -13.41 -4.62 10.76
C ASP A 318 -14.74 -5.22 10.32
N ILE A 319 -14.76 -5.99 9.22
CA ILE A 319 -15.98 -6.61 8.69
C ILE A 319 -16.19 -8.05 9.18
N ARG A 320 -15.22 -8.65 9.87
CA ARG A 320 -15.30 -10.02 10.39
C ARG A 320 -16.33 -10.11 11.51
N GLY A 321 -16.89 -11.31 11.73
CA GLY A 321 -17.77 -11.58 12.86
C GLY A 321 -19.05 -10.73 12.92
N GLY A 322 -19.54 -10.22 11.78
CA GLY A 322 -20.70 -9.32 11.71
C GLY A 322 -20.36 -7.83 11.83
N GLY A 323 -19.09 -7.50 12.00
CA GLY A 323 -18.56 -6.14 11.97
C GLY A 323 -18.32 -5.55 13.36
N SER A 324 -17.18 -4.88 13.52
CA SER A 324 -16.77 -4.26 14.78
C SER A 324 -15.89 -3.03 14.58
N GLY A 325 -15.70 -2.29 15.68
CA GLY A 325 -15.00 -1.02 15.69
C GLY A 325 -15.81 0.10 15.02
N CYS A 326 -15.23 1.29 15.06
CA CYS A 326 -15.86 2.50 14.59
C CYS A 326 -14.82 3.38 13.90
N VAL A 327 -15.17 3.85 12.71
CA VAL A 327 -14.48 4.94 12.03
C VAL A 327 -15.49 6.04 11.78
N ILE A 328 -15.14 7.28 12.11
CA ILE A 328 -15.97 8.48 11.96
C ILE A 328 -15.25 9.49 11.09
N TRP A 329 -15.97 10.05 10.12
CA TRP A 329 -15.50 11.13 9.26
C TRP A 329 -16.12 12.47 9.67
N THR A 330 -15.34 13.53 9.49
CA THR A 330 -15.81 14.91 9.57
C THR A 330 -15.51 15.60 8.24
N GLY A 331 -16.37 16.55 7.84
CA GLY A 331 -16.20 17.26 6.58
C GLY A 331 -16.56 16.43 5.33
N GLU A 332 -15.90 16.76 4.23
CA GLU A 332 -16.04 16.14 2.90
C GLU A 332 -15.18 14.89 2.74
#